data_AF-A0A182PWN6-F1
#
_entry.id   AF-A0A182PWN6-F1
#
_cell.length_a   1.000
_cell.length_b   1.000
_cell.length_c   1.000
_cell.angle_alpha   90.00
_cell.angle_beta   90.00
_cell.angle_gamma   90.00
#
_symmetry.space_group_name_H-M   'P 1'
#
loop_
_entity.id
_entity.type
_entity.pdbx_description
1 polymer ?
#
loop_
_entity_poly.entity_id
_entity_poly.type
_entity_poly.pdbx_seq_one_letter_code
_entity_poly.pdbx_strand_id
1 'polypeptide(L)'
;MDHFDYEFEHVSGKENIADAASRIGEKRDDPQFGYFKETHELCLVDIDTGYIKVWEEHLKDEELQTVMKWLDNKKKWPSEISKFQPFQAEMYVQGGALMKQEKLVLPTILRKRALGVAHRSHPGMSTMKNFLRQGLWWPGMDREVESFVRSCPECQLVKM
;
A
#
# COMPACT_ATOMS: atom_id res chain seq x y z
N MET A 1 54.79 -11.72 -10.49
CA MET A 1 54.29 -10.33 -10.67
C MET A 1 53.88 -10.23 -12.12
N ASP A 2 52.67 -10.66 -12.42
CA ASP A 2 52.16 -10.65 -13.80
C ASP A 2 51.87 -9.20 -14.20
N HIS A 3 52.57 -8.73 -15.24
CA HIS A 3 52.23 -7.49 -15.92
C HIS A 3 51.04 -7.80 -16.83
N PHE A 4 49.93 -7.09 -16.62
CA PHE A 4 48.80 -7.12 -17.53
C PHE A 4 48.96 -5.97 -18.53
N ASP A 5 48.98 -6.31 -19.81
CA ASP A 5 48.79 -5.35 -20.89
C ASP A 5 47.29 -5.11 -21.07
N TYR A 6 46.88 -3.84 -21.05
CA TYR A 6 45.50 -3.43 -21.30
C TYR A 6 45.45 -2.61 -22.59
N GLU A 7 44.53 -2.97 -23.48
CA GLU A 7 44.11 -2.09 -24.58
C GLU A 7 42.82 -1.38 -24.19
N PHE A 8 42.80 -0.07 -24.41
CA PHE A 8 41.62 0.77 -24.18
C PHE A 8 40.96 1.08 -25.51
N GLU A 9 39.73 0.57 -25.70
CA GLU A 9 38.86 0.99 -26.78
C GLU A 9 37.79 1.96 -26.26
N HIS A 10 37.65 3.08 -26.96
CA HIS A 10 36.57 4.04 -26.71
C HIS A 10 35.31 3.59 -27.45
N VAL A 11 34.34 3.07 -26.71
CA VAL A 11 33.01 2.74 -27.23
C VAL A 11 32.10 3.95 -27.11
N SER A 12 31.49 4.36 -28.22
CA SER A 12 30.55 5.48 -28.24
C SER A 12 29.35 5.20 -27.34
N GLY A 13 28.93 6.21 -26.56
CA GLY A 13 27.81 6.09 -25.61
C GLY A 13 26.47 5.67 -26.22
N LYS A 14 26.32 5.70 -27.55
CA LYS A 14 25.12 5.17 -28.25
C LYS A 14 25.06 3.64 -28.24
N GLU A 15 26.21 2.97 -28.14
CA GLU A 15 26.33 1.50 -28.10
C GLU A 15 26.59 0.98 -26.69
N ASN A 16 26.73 1.89 -25.71
CA ASN A 16 26.97 1.57 -24.32
C ASN A 16 25.66 1.61 -23.50
N ILE A 17 25.12 0.43 -23.21
CA ILE A 17 23.88 0.22 -22.44
C ILE A 17 24.01 0.45 -20.92
N ALA A 18 25.16 0.91 -20.43
CA ALA A 18 25.39 1.15 -18.99
C ALA A 18 24.48 2.24 -18.38
N ASP A 19 23.94 3.15 -19.20
CA ASP A 19 23.08 4.26 -18.77
C ASP A 19 21.57 4.05 -19.09
N ALA A 20 21.16 2.81 -19.39
CA ALA A 20 19.76 2.51 -19.74
C ALA A 20 18.74 2.87 -18.65
N ALA A 21 19.14 2.98 -17.38
CA ALA A 21 18.24 3.27 -16.27
C ALA A 21 17.75 4.73 -16.24
N SER A 22 18.50 5.69 -16.79
CA SER A 22 18.14 7.12 -16.75
C SER A 22 17.23 7.55 -17.92
N ARG A 23 17.06 6.68 -18.93
CA ARG A 23 16.38 7.00 -20.21
C ARG A 23 15.11 6.20 -20.49
N ILE A 24 14.79 5.18 -19.69
CA ILE A 24 13.53 4.42 -19.84
C ILE A 24 12.40 5.21 -19.17
N GLY A 25 11.97 6.26 -19.88
CA GLY A 25 10.68 6.93 -19.72
C GLY A 25 9.61 6.31 -20.62
N GLU A 26 9.71 5.02 -20.93
CA GLU A 26 8.65 4.26 -21.58
C GLU A 26 8.14 3.18 -20.62
N LYS A 27 6.82 3.02 -20.64
CA LYS A 27 6.04 2.06 -19.87
C LYS A 27 6.66 0.66 -20.00
N ARG A 28 7.21 0.12 -18.91
CA ARG A 28 7.61 -1.28 -18.85
C ARG A 28 6.36 -2.15 -18.75
N ASP A 29 6.00 -2.83 -19.83
CA ASP A 29 5.10 -3.98 -19.78
C ASP A 29 5.90 -5.21 -19.31
N ASP A 30 6.25 -5.23 -18.01
CA ASP A 30 6.85 -6.40 -17.37
C ASP A 30 5.77 -7.16 -16.59
N PRO A 31 5.37 -8.38 -17.00
CA PRO A 31 4.36 -9.16 -16.29
C PRO A 31 4.80 -9.62 -14.89
N GLN A 32 6.10 -9.54 -14.58
CA GLN A 32 6.70 -10.04 -13.34
C GLN A 32 6.79 -8.95 -12.26
N PHE A 33 6.79 -7.67 -12.66
CA PHE A 33 6.72 -6.52 -11.76
C PHE A 33 5.48 -5.70 -12.07
N GLY A 34 4.45 -5.87 -11.24
CA GLY A 34 3.18 -5.18 -11.35
C GLY A 34 3.36 -3.69 -11.63
N TYR A 35 2.63 -3.24 -12.64
CA TYR A 35 2.57 -1.87 -13.13
C TYR A 35 2.23 -0.91 -11.97
N PHE A 36 3.22 -0.19 -11.42
CA PHE A 36 2.95 0.84 -10.41
C PHE A 36 2.47 2.11 -11.12
N LYS A 37 1.18 2.12 -11.47
CA LYS A 37 0.52 3.35 -11.89
C LYS A 37 0.45 4.31 -10.71
N GLU A 38 0.63 5.59 -11.04
CA GLU A 38 0.58 6.73 -10.15
C GLU A 38 -0.56 6.65 -9.14
N THR A 39 -0.28 7.17 -7.96
CA THR A 39 -1.01 7.22 -6.68
C THR A 39 -2.51 7.57 -6.71
N HIS A 40 -3.10 7.80 -7.87
CA HIS A 40 -4.52 8.10 -8.06
C HIS A 40 -5.41 6.85 -8.28
N GLU A 41 -4.83 5.67 -8.50
CA GLU A 41 -5.56 4.38 -8.63
C GLU A 41 -5.59 3.55 -7.33
N LEU A 42 -5.30 4.16 -6.17
CA LEU A 42 -5.43 3.49 -4.87
C LEU A 42 -6.88 3.19 -4.45
N CYS A 43 -7.86 3.62 -5.25
CA CYS A 43 -9.25 3.15 -5.21
C CYS A 43 -9.48 1.79 -5.91
N LEU A 44 -8.46 1.24 -6.58
CA LEU A 44 -8.48 -0.07 -7.21
C LEU A 44 -7.52 -0.96 -6.43
N VAL A 45 -8.01 -1.57 -5.34
CA VAL A 45 -7.24 -2.64 -4.71
C VAL A 45 -7.30 -3.83 -5.66
N ASP A 46 -6.30 -3.96 -6.54
CA ASP A 46 -6.11 -5.18 -7.32
C ASP A 46 -5.75 -6.30 -6.34
N ILE A 47 -6.74 -7.14 -6.10
CA ILE A 47 -6.63 -8.36 -5.32
C ILE A 47 -7.16 -9.50 -6.20
N ASP A 48 -6.47 -9.79 -7.30
CA ASP A 48 -6.49 -11.04 -8.10
C ASP A 48 -7.84 -11.65 -8.54
N THR A 49 -8.99 -11.04 -8.24
CA THR A 49 -10.32 -11.67 -8.39
C THR A 49 -11.45 -10.70 -8.71
N GLY A 50 -11.13 -9.45 -9.07
CA GLY A 50 -12.13 -8.46 -9.49
C GLY A 50 -12.16 -7.21 -8.62
N TYR A 51 -12.53 -6.11 -9.28
CA TYR A 51 -12.60 -4.76 -8.75
C TYR A 51 -13.52 -4.69 -7.53
N ILE A 52 -12.96 -4.43 -6.34
CA ILE A 52 -13.77 -4.10 -5.17
C ILE A 52 -14.09 -2.61 -5.23
N LYS A 53 -15.37 -2.28 -5.31
CA LYS A 53 -15.85 -0.91 -5.17
C LYS A 53 -15.83 -0.53 -3.68
N VAL A 54 -14.68 -0.04 -3.23
CA VAL A 54 -14.42 0.19 -1.79
C VAL A 54 -15.45 1.14 -1.16
N TRP A 55 -16.01 2.09 -1.91
CA TRP A 55 -17.08 2.97 -1.45
C TRP A 55 -18.37 2.23 -1.07
N GLU A 56 -18.71 1.10 -1.72
CA GLU A 56 -19.89 0.31 -1.34
C GLU A 56 -19.70 -0.37 0.02
N GLU A 57 -18.47 -0.79 0.33
CA GLU A 57 -18.14 -1.37 1.63
C GLU A 57 -18.04 -0.30 2.72
N HIS A 58 -17.67 0.94 2.37
CA HIS A 58 -17.76 2.06 3.30
C HIS A 58 -19.20 2.32 3.76
N LEU A 59 -20.19 2.16 2.88
CA LEU A 59 -21.61 2.34 3.23
C LEU A 59 -22.11 1.32 4.26
N LYS A 60 -21.46 0.14 4.32
CA LYS A 60 -21.81 -0.94 5.24
C LYS A 60 -21.03 -0.88 6.55
N ASP A 61 -19.92 -0.15 6.61
CA ASP A 61 -19.07 -0.04 7.79
C ASP A 61 -19.60 1.06 8.73
N GLU A 62 -20.27 0.66 9.82
CA GLU A 62 -20.90 1.56 10.78
C GLU A 62 -19.91 2.57 11.41
N GLU A 63 -18.66 2.15 11.65
CA GLU A 63 -17.65 3.03 12.22
C GLU A 63 -17.26 4.11 11.22
N LEU A 64 -17.00 3.73 9.96
CA LEU A 64 -16.64 4.70 8.92
C LEU A 64 -17.81 5.62 8.59
N GLN A 65 -19.04 5.11 8.56
CA GLN A 65 -20.24 5.94 8.41
C GLN A 65 -20.38 6.98 9.53
N THR A 66 -20.03 6.61 10.76
CA THR A 66 -20.05 7.53 11.89
C THR A 66 -18.98 8.63 11.74
N VAL A 67 -17.79 8.28 11.25
CA VAL A 67 -16.73 9.27 10.94
C VAL A 67 -17.18 10.22 9.83
N MET A 68 -17.76 9.69 8.74
CA MET A 68 -18.26 10.50 7.62
C MET A 68 -19.35 11.48 8.07
N LYS A 69 -20.35 11.01 8.84
CA LYS A 69 -21.39 11.88 9.40
C LYS A 69 -20.82 12.97 10.30
N TRP A 70 -19.77 12.66 11.06
CA TRP A 70 -19.08 13.65 11.88
C TRP A 70 -18.36 14.68 11.02
N LEU A 71 -17.73 14.29 9.90
CA LEU A 71 -17.05 15.22 8.99
C LEU A 71 -18.02 16.25 8.38
N ASP A 72 -19.28 15.86 8.15
CA ASP A 72 -20.32 16.75 7.62
C ASP A 72 -20.85 17.73 8.67
N ASN A 73 -21.05 17.28 9.91
CA ASN A 73 -21.72 18.09 10.93
C ASN A 73 -20.77 18.78 11.93
N LYS A 74 -19.52 18.29 12.04
CA LYS A 74 -18.44 18.73 12.96
C LYS A 74 -18.92 19.05 14.38
N LYS A 75 -19.87 18.27 14.90
CA LYS A 75 -20.36 18.38 16.28
C LYS A 75 -19.37 17.74 17.26
N LYS A 76 -19.83 17.45 18.49
CA LYS A 76 -19.08 16.69 19.48
C LYS A 76 -18.60 15.35 18.89
N TRP A 77 -17.33 15.02 19.14
CA TRP A 77 -16.74 13.76 18.71
C TRP A 77 -17.46 12.55 19.35
N PRO A 78 -17.93 11.57 18.58
CA PRO A 78 -18.58 10.37 19.11
C PRO A 78 -17.59 9.43 19.81
N SER A 79 -17.97 8.87 20.96
CA SER A 79 -17.12 7.98 21.76
C SER A 79 -16.79 6.66 21.06
N GLU A 80 -17.71 6.18 20.24
CA GLU A 80 -17.65 4.92 19.49
C GLU A 80 -16.47 4.90 18.52
N ILE A 81 -16.12 6.06 17.95
CA ILE A 81 -15.03 6.24 16.99
C ILE A 81 -13.84 6.99 17.58
N SER A 82 -13.65 6.94 18.91
CA SER A 82 -12.54 7.59 19.62
C SER A 82 -11.16 7.25 19.04
N LYS A 83 -10.99 6.04 18.48
CA LYS A 83 -9.75 5.61 17.80
C LYS A 83 -9.38 6.44 16.56
N PHE A 84 -10.34 7.14 15.95
CA PHE A 84 -10.10 8.04 14.83
C PHE A 84 -9.85 9.50 15.27
N GLN A 85 -10.17 9.86 16.52
CA GLN A 85 -10.08 11.23 17.05
C GLN A 85 -8.71 11.88 16.88
N PRO A 86 -7.57 11.19 17.14
CA PRO A 86 -6.25 11.80 16.97
C PRO A 86 -5.95 12.22 15.53
N PHE A 87 -6.65 11.63 14.56
CA PHE A 87 -6.42 11.81 13.14
C PHE A 87 -7.48 12.70 12.48
N GLN A 88 -8.44 13.23 13.25
CA GLN A 88 -9.61 13.95 12.74
C GLN A 88 -9.28 15.09 11.77
N ALA A 89 -8.18 15.81 12.02
CA ALA A 89 -7.76 16.95 11.22
C ALA A 89 -7.18 16.54 9.85
N GLU A 90 -6.80 15.27 9.71
CA GLU A 90 -6.21 14.71 8.50
C GLU A 90 -7.23 13.96 7.63
N MET A 91 -8.48 13.89 8.07
CA MET A 91 -9.53 13.08 7.43
C MET A 91 -10.49 13.91 6.60
N TYR A 92 -10.88 13.37 5.44
CA TYR A 92 -11.86 13.99 4.54
C TYR A 92 -12.55 12.92 3.68
N VAL A 93 -13.66 13.28 3.04
CA VAL A 93 -14.37 12.41 2.10
C VAL A 93 -14.05 12.83 0.67
N GLN A 94 -13.69 11.87 -0.17
CA GLN A 94 -13.45 12.07 -1.60
C GLN A 94 -14.13 10.96 -2.39
N GLY A 95 -14.99 11.32 -3.35
CA GLY A 95 -15.69 10.33 -4.19
C GLY A 95 -16.52 9.31 -3.41
N GLY A 96 -17.03 9.68 -2.22
CA GLY A 96 -17.77 8.77 -1.34
C GLY A 96 -16.92 7.82 -0.50
N ALA A 97 -15.59 7.92 -0.56
CA ALA A 97 -14.66 7.16 0.27
C ALA A 97 -14.04 8.04 1.36
N LEU A 98 -13.73 7.45 2.51
CA LEU A 98 -13.05 8.15 3.60
C LEU A 98 -11.55 8.08 3.38
N MET A 99 -10.92 9.24 3.43
CA MET A 99 -9.48 9.42 3.22
C MET A 99 -8.82 9.94 4.49
N LYS A 100 -7.56 9.56 4.71
CA LYS A 100 -6.63 10.19 5.65
C LYS A 100 -5.42 10.65 4.84
N GLN A 101 -5.22 11.96 4.69
CA GLN A 101 -4.23 12.52 3.76
C GLN A 101 -4.39 11.87 2.37
N GLU A 102 -3.35 11.26 1.80
CA GLU A 102 -3.40 10.58 0.50
C GLU A 102 -3.75 9.09 0.60
N LYS A 103 -4.24 8.63 1.76
CA LYS A 103 -4.49 7.20 2.02
C LYS A 103 -5.98 6.91 2.18
N LEU A 104 -6.42 5.82 1.57
CA LEU A 104 -7.75 5.28 1.71
C LEU A 104 -7.92 4.65 3.10
N VAL A 105 -8.96 5.06 3.83
CA VAL A 105 -9.31 4.43 5.09
C VAL A 105 -10.03 3.12 4.79
N LEU A 106 -9.41 1.99 5.12
CA LEU A 106 -9.91 0.69 4.66
C LEU A 106 -11.08 0.18 5.55
N PRO A 107 -12.25 -0.15 4.96
CA PRO A 107 -13.36 -0.80 5.66
C PRO A 107 -12.93 -2.09 6.35
N THR A 108 -13.51 -2.37 7.51
CA THR A 108 -13.12 -3.47 8.40
C THR A 108 -13.17 -4.82 7.69
N ILE A 109 -14.21 -5.05 6.87
CA ILE A 109 -14.39 -6.28 6.09
C ILE A 109 -13.27 -6.54 5.06
N LEU A 110 -12.60 -5.48 4.58
CA LEU A 110 -11.54 -5.58 3.57
C LEU A 110 -10.15 -5.73 4.17
N ARG A 111 -9.96 -5.43 5.46
CA ARG A 111 -8.65 -5.49 6.13
C ARG A 111 -8.01 -6.87 6.05
N LYS A 112 -8.76 -7.93 6.35
CA LYS A 112 -8.26 -9.32 6.27
C LYS A 112 -7.81 -9.68 4.86
N ARG A 113 -8.54 -9.22 3.84
CA ARG A 113 -8.21 -9.46 2.42
C ARG A 113 -6.93 -8.71 2.03
N ALA A 114 -6.80 -7.44 2.43
CA ALA A 114 -5.58 -6.65 2.20
C ALA A 114 -4.34 -7.27 2.88
N LEU A 115 -4.49 -7.77 4.10
CA LEU A 115 -3.43 -8.50 4.81
C LEU A 115 -3.05 -9.79 4.06
N GLY A 116 -4.02 -10.57 3.59
CA GLY A 116 -3.74 -11.79 2.80
C GLY A 116 -2.94 -11.50 1.52
N VAL A 117 -3.28 -10.42 0.80
CA VAL A 117 -2.55 -9.99 -0.40
C VAL A 117 -1.14 -9.55 -0.08
N ALA A 118 -1.00 -8.67 0.91
CA ALA A 118 0.31 -8.17 1.32
C ALA A 118 1.20 -9.29 1.89
N HIS A 119 0.64 -10.45 2.23
CA HIS A 119 1.35 -11.60 2.77
C HIS A 119 1.70 -12.70 1.76
N ARG A 120 1.24 -12.63 0.50
CA ARG A 120 1.37 -13.74 -0.48
C ARG A 120 2.76 -14.37 -0.60
N SER A 121 3.81 -13.55 -0.55
CA SER A 121 5.21 -14.01 -0.65
C SER A 121 5.91 -14.11 0.71
N HIS A 122 5.14 -14.24 1.80
CA HIS A 122 5.61 -14.23 3.18
C HIS A 122 6.61 -13.11 3.51
N PRO A 123 6.38 -11.86 3.06
CA PRO A 123 7.30 -10.78 3.37
C PRO A 123 7.35 -10.52 4.87
N GLY A 124 8.52 -10.08 5.34
CA GLY A 124 8.69 -9.65 6.73
C GLY A 124 7.75 -8.50 7.11
N MET A 125 7.51 -8.32 8.41
CA MET A 125 6.55 -7.35 8.94
C MET A 125 6.80 -5.91 8.42
N SER A 126 8.06 -5.47 8.36
CA SER A 126 8.41 -4.13 7.89
C SER A 126 8.03 -3.93 6.42
N THR A 127 8.32 -4.92 5.57
CA THR A 127 7.97 -4.90 4.14
C THR A 127 6.46 -4.85 3.95
N MET A 128 5.72 -5.69 4.69
CA MET A 128 4.26 -5.73 4.62
C MET A 128 3.63 -4.41 5.09
N LYS A 129 4.13 -3.80 6.18
CA LYS A 129 3.70 -2.47 6.64
C LYS A 129 3.96 -1.40 5.58
N ASN A 130 5.16 -1.39 5.01
CA ASN A 130 5.53 -0.40 3.98
C ASN A 130 4.64 -0.50 2.75
N PHE A 131 4.36 -1.72 2.27
CA PHE A 131 3.46 -1.96 1.15
C PHE A 131 2.05 -1.39 1.42
N LEU A 132 1.42 -1.76 2.54
CA LEU A 132 0.07 -1.28 2.87
C LEU A 132 0.04 0.24 3.04
N ARG A 133 1.05 0.82 3.68
CA ARG A 133 1.14 2.27 3.94
C ARG A 133 1.29 3.13 2.69
N GLN A 134 1.57 2.55 1.51
CA GLN A 134 1.65 3.29 0.25
C GLN A 134 0.31 3.95 -0.11
N GLY A 135 -0.81 3.40 0.36
CA GLY A 135 -2.05 4.16 0.30
C GLY A 135 -3.24 3.60 1.07
N LEU A 136 -3.05 2.61 1.93
CA LEU A 136 -4.07 2.16 2.85
C LEU A 136 -3.75 2.67 4.26
N TRP A 137 -4.81 2.88 5.03
CA TRP A 137 -4.71 3.20 6.44
C TRP A 137 -5.93 2.71 7.22
N TRP A 138 -5.72 2.28 8.47
CA TRP A 138 -6.79 2.12 9.46
C TRP A 138 -6.18 2.19 10.87
N PRO A 139 -6.98 2.53 11.90
CA PRO A 139 -6.51 2.51 13.28
C PRO A 139 -6.02 1.11 13.67
N GLY A 140 -4.77 1.01 14.14
CA GLY A 140 -4.18 -0.26 14.56
C GLY A 140 -3.59 -1.13 13.44
N MET A 141 -3.49 -0.63 12.20
CA MET A 141 -2.96 -1.38 11.04
C MET A 141 -1.64 -2.12 11.33
N ASP A 142 -0.65 -1.46 11.93
CA ASP A 142 0.64 -2.08 12.19
C ASP A 142 0.55 -3.27 13.15
N ARG A 143 -0.33 -3.17 14.16
CA ARG A 143 -0.57 -4.24 15.13
C ARG A 143 -1.29 -5.40 14.47
N GLU A 144 -2.25 -5.13 13.58
CA GLU A 144 -2.92 -6.18 12.81
C GLU A 144 -1.94 -6.89 11.87
N VAL A 145 -1.04 -6.16 11.20
CA VAL A 145 0.03 -6.75 10.38
C VAL A 145 0.94 -7.65 11.21
N GLU A 146 1.40 -7.18 12.37
CA GLU A 146 2.24 -7.99 13.26
C GLU A 146 1.52 -9.25 13.73
N SER A 147 0.26 -9.14 14.12
CA SER A 147 -0.55 -10.29 14.52
C SER A 147 -0.71 -11.29 13.37
N PHE A 148 -0.95 -10.78 12.15
CA PHE A 148 -1.13 -11.61 10.96
C PHE A 148 0.14 -12.41 10.65
N VAL A 149 1.29 -11.74 10.59
CA VAL A 149 2.58 -12.41 10.33
C VAL A 149 2.95 -13.37 11.46
N ARG A 150 2.67 -13.04 12.73
CA ARG A 150 2.89 -13.94 13.88
C ARG A 150 2.02 -15.19 13.82
N SER A 151 0.84 -15.11 13.21
CA SER A 151 -0.06 -16.25 13.06
C SER A 151 0.28 -17.16 11.86
N CYS A 152 1.18 -16.74 10.96
CA CYS A 152 1.62 -17.54 9.83
C CYS A 152 2.71 -18.55 10.25
N PRO A 153 2.48 -19.87 10.11
CA PRO A 153 3.46 -20.90 10.44
C PRO A 153 4.76 -20.77 9.64
N GLU A 154 4.67 -20.54 8.34
CA GLU A 154 5.82 -20.43 7.43
C GLU A 154 6.73 -19.26 7.83
N CYS A 155 6.14 -18.11 8.15
CA CYS A 155 6.90 -16.96 8.67
C CYS A 155 7.52 -17.20 10.04
N GLN A 156 7.00 -18.13 10.86
CA GLN A 156 7.64 -18.47 12.14
C GLN A 156 8.86 -19.37 11.94
N LEU A 157 8.90 -20.18 10.88
CA LEU A 157 10.02 -21.07 10.59
C LEU A 157 11.27 -20.34 10.10
N VAL A 158 11.09 -19.19 9.44
CA VAL A 158 12.18 -18.39 8.84
C VAL A 158 12.76 -17.36 9.81
N LYS A 159 12.31 -17.33 11.08
CA LYS A 159 12.95 -16.56 12.16
C LYS A 159 14.22 -17.28 12.65
N MET A 160 15.26 -17.33 11.82
CA MET A 160 16.63 -17.67 12.24
C MET A 160 17.55 -16.48 12.04
#